data_AF-A0A7J9XIH2-F1
#
_entry.id   AF-A0A7J9XIH2-F1
#
_cell.length_a   1.000
_cell.length_b   1.000
_cell.length_c   1.000
_cell.angle_alpha   90.00
_cell.angle_beta   90.00
_cell.angle_gamma   90.00
#
_symmetry.space_group_name_H-M   'P 1'
#
loop_
_entity.id
_entity.type
_entity.pdbx_description
1 polymer ?
#
loop_
_entity_poly.entity_id
_entity_poly.type
_entity_poly.pdbx_seq_one_letter_code
_entity_poly.pdbx_strand_id
1 'polypeptide(L)'
;MVYVLAFLGAFLVGVGSVIEQRNAAQAPPEYNLSPRLLLWLARRPMWLAGWGTTLLGNLAFAGAVIGGTVALVQAVFTTRLLFALALASAWGRHRVPLRDCVGAAAVIAGLVGFLVGSRPGPGEGAQVPDLTWVIGVGSVAAVVMTMVGLARASGPVGKAVMLGLGAGGLYGLQSSMIHIAGDVAAESGIMALAISWSGYAVLGMALVGILLVQSAYEAAPLTASYPAIVTTELLAGIALGVLLLGGTVSFHPVGLVFGAVGVGAMVVGIALLTTSPLVTGQLDRLVHQQEVGMIRQLESRLERELRRTDRDLSRAEARLGTSGRSSWRVQRELDGIERGIERLLRLQRDIGRHRAGERERSEGDAGLEPAEFAEFAEQDRRLRDHERVIEERARQLRDRADRLEARTERVP
;
A
#
# COMPACT_ATOMS: atom_id res chain seq x y z
N MET A 1 5.73 -10.73 32.43
CA MET A 1 4.53 -10.17 31.78
C MET A 1 4.89 -9.22 30.63
N VAL A 2 5.72 -8.19 30.86
CA VAL A 2 6.16 -7.20 29.85
C VAL A 2 6.70 -7.83 28.56
N TYR A 3 7.65 -8.77 28.65
CA TYR A 3 8.24 -9.42 27.49
C TYR A 3 7.23 -10.20 26.65
N VAL A 4 6.28 -10.86 27.31
CA VAL A 4 5.22 -11.63 26.64
C VAL A 4 4.31 -10.69 25.86
N LEU A 5 3.93 -9.56 26.46
CA LEU A 5 3.11 -8.54 25.79
C LEU A 5 3.85 -7.87 24.63
N ALA A 6 5.13 -7.54 24.80
CA ALA A 6 5.95 -6.94 23.75
C ALA A 6 6.14 -7.89 22.54
N PHE A 7 6.42 -9.16 22.82
CA PHE A 7 6.58 -10.18 21.79
C PHE A 7 5.26 -10.52 21.09
N LEU A 8 4.17 -10.66 21.86
CA LEU A 8 2.83 -10.83 21.31
C LEU A 8 2.43 -9.64 20.43
N GLY A 9 2.72 -8.41 20.89
CA GLY A 9 2.51 -7.19 20.13
C GLY A 9 3.28 -7.21 18.80
N ALA A 10 4.56 -7.56 18.85
CA ALA A 10 5.41 -7.70 17.66
C ALA A 10 4.85 -8.73 16.66
N PHE A 11 4.42 -9.89 17.16
CA PHE A 11 3.80 -10.93 16.34
C PHE A 11 2.50 -10.47 15.70
N LEU A 12 1.59 -9.86 16.46
CA LEU A 12 0.31 -9.36 15.98
C LEU A 12 0.49 -8.27 14.91
N VAL A 13 1.40 -7.32 15.12
CA VAL A 13 1.71 -6.28 14.13
C VAL A 13 2.33 -6.86 12.87
N GLY A 14 3.21 -7.87 13.01
CA GLY A 14 3.77 -8.58 11.87
C GLY A 14 2.70 -9.29 11.03
N VAL A 15 1.79 -10.02 11.68
CA VAL A 15 0.65 -10.69 11.04
C VAL A 15 -0.27 -9.68 10.36
N GLY A 16 -0.65 -8.62 11.07
CA GLY A 16 -1.49 -7.56 10.54
C GLY A 16 -0.90 -6.91 9.30
N SER A 17 0.40 -6.58 9.33
CA SER A 17 1.12 -5.98 8.20
C SER A 17 1.10 -6.85 6.94
N VAL A 18 1.25 -8.18 7.08
CA VAL A 18 1.18 -9.12 5.95
C VAL A 18 -0.23 -9.20 5.38
N ILE A 19 -1.25 -9.22 6.24
CA ILE A 19 -2.66 -9.23 5.81
C ILE A 19 -3.01 -7.93 5.08
N GLU A 20 -2.59 -6.78 5.63
CA GLU A 20 -2.79 -5.47 5.03
C GLU A 20 -2.12 -5.41 3.65
N GLN A 21 -0.86 -5.81 3.55
CA GLN A 21 -0.11 -5.79 2.30
C GLN A 21 -0.78 -6.62 1.21
N ARG A 22 -1.27 -7.83 1.53
CA ARG A 22 -1.95 -8.68 0.55
C ARG A 22 -3.23 -8.06 0.00
N ASN A 23 -3.94 -7.28 0.81
CA ASN A 23 -5.13 -6.57 0.38
C ASN A 23 -4.77 -5.29 -0.39
N ALA A 24 -3.75 -4.55 0.05
CA ALA A 24 -3.24 -3.36 -0.61
C ALA A 24 -2.69 -3.67 -2.01
N ALA A 25 -1.99 -4.79 -2.17
CA ALA A 25 -1.43 -5.24 -3.45
C ALA A 25 -2.49 -5.52 -4.53
N GLN A 26 -3.74 -5.82 -4.13
CA GLN A 26 -4.87 -6.04 -5.04
C GLN A 26 -5.58 -4.73 -5.42
N ALA A 27 -5.16 -3.59 -4.86
CA ALA A 27 -5.79 -2.32 -5.17
C ALA A 27 -5.45 -1.89 -6.61
N PRO A 28 -6.38 -1.22 -7.31
CA PRO A 28 -6.10 -0.65 -8.61
C PRO A 28 -4.98 0.41 -8.54
N PRO A 29 -3.96 0.36 -9.43
CA PRO A 29 -2.86 1.34 -9.47
C PRO A 29 -3.31 2.80 -9.54
N GLU A 30 -4.51 3.04 -10.09
CA GLU A 30 -5.19 4.34 -10.18
C GLU A 30 -5.47 4.98 -8.81
N TYR A 31 -5.48 4.20 -7.72
CA TYR A 31 -5.82 4.66 -6.38
C TYR A 31 -4.59 5.02 -5.55
N ASN A 32 -3.39 4.74 -6.02
CA ASN A 32 -2.16 5.02 -5.30
C ASN A 32 -2.05 6.49 -4.87
N LEU A 33 -1.65 6.76 -3.62
CA LEU A 33 -1.59 8.09 -3.01
C LEU A 33 -2.91 8.87 -3.01
N SER A 34 -4.06 8.20 -3.18
CA SER A 34 -5.37 8.84 -3.14
C SER A 34 -6.21 8.33 -1.96
N PRO A 35 -7.09 9.17 -1.37
CA PRO A 35 -8.02 8.73 -0.34
C PRO A 35 -8.95 7.59 -0.79
N ARG A 36 -9.12 7.41 -2.10
CA ARG A 36 -9.90 6.30 -2.68
C ARG A 36 -9.29 4.94 -2.34
N LEU A 37 -7.97 4.86 -2.17
CA LEU A 37 -7.29 3.65 -1.71
C LEU A 37 -7.85 3.24 -0.34
N LEU A 38 -7.81 4.14 0.64
CA LEU A 38 -8.32 3.86 1.98
C LEU A 38 -9.81 3.51 1.98
N LEU A 39 -10.64 4.22 1.20
CA LEU A 39 -12.07 3.88 1.08
C LEU A 39 -12.29 2.50 0.45
N TRP A 40 -11.46 2.11 -0.50
CA TRP A 40 -11.54 0.79 -1.13
C TRP A 40 -11.10 -0.32 -0.17
N LEU A 41 -10.01 -0.12 0.56
CA LEU A 41 -9.50 -1.08 1.54
C LEU A 41 -10.44 -1.21 2.74
N ALA A 42 -11.06 -0.11 3.21
CA ALA A 42 -12.05 -0.12 4.29
C ALA A 42 -13.30 -0.97 3.98
N ARG A 43 -13.57 -1.26 2.70
CA ARG A 43 -14.66 -2.16 2.29
C ARG A 43 -14.27 -3.63 2.28
N ARG A 44 -13.01 -3.97 2.54
CA ARG A 44 -12.53 -5.36 2.57
C ARG A 44 -12.43 -5.85 4.02
N PRO A 45 -13.23 -6.85 4.42
CA PRO A 45 -13.25 -7.33 5.81
C PRO A 45 -11.91 -7.89 6.26
N MET A 46 -11.15 -8.52 5.34
CA MET A 46 -9.82 -9.03 5.66
C MET A 46 -8.79 -7.91 5.88
N TRP A 47 -8.94 -6.77 5.21
CA TRP A 47 -8.07 -5.62 5.49
C TRP A 47 -8.38 -5.03 6.86
N LEU A 48 -9.66 -4.90 7.21
CA LEU A 48 -10.09 -4.47 8.56
C LEU A 48 -9.61 -5.44 9.64
N ALA A 49 -9.62 -6.75 9.38
CA ALA A 49 -9.05 -7.74 10.28
C ALA A 49 -7.53 -7.56 10.44
N GLY A 50 -6.81 -7.29 9.35
CA GLY A 50 -5.38 -6.95 9.37
C GLY A 50 -5.11 -5.71 10.23
N TRP A 51 -5.80 -4.60 9.94
CA TRP A 51 -5.69 -3.36 10.68
C TRP A 51 -6.07 -3.50 12.15
N GLY A 52 -7.13 -4.26 12.45
CA GLY A 52 -7.53 -4.59 13.81
C GLY A 52 -6.48 -5.42 14.55
N THR A 53 -5.82 -6.36 13.86
CA THR A 53 -4.69 -7.14 14.41
C THR A 53 -3.50 -6.23 14.70
N THR A 54 -3.16 -5.32 13.77
CA THR A 54 -2.12 -4.31 13.95
C THR A 54 -2.43 -3.40 15.15
N LEU A 55 -3.68 -2.95 15.28
CA LEU A 55 -4.12 -2.12 16.40
C LEU A 55 -3.99 -2.86 17.74
N LEU A 56 -4.47 -4.11 17.81
CA LEU A 56 -4.32 -4.95 19.00
C LEU A 56 -2.86 -5.16 19.40
N GLY A 57 -1.97 -5.36 18.41
CA GLY A 57 -0.55 -5.49 18.65
C GLY A 57 0.09 -4.20 19.19
N ASN A 58 -0.32 -3.03 18.68
CA ASN A 58 0.11 -1.73 19.21
C ASN A 58 -0.42 -1.47 20.63
N LEU A 59 -1.65 -1.90 20.95
CA LEU A 59 -2.19 -1.82 22.31
C LEU A 59 -1.42 -2.71 23.29
N ALA A 60 -1.04 -3.93 22.86
CA ALA A 60 -0.20 -4.82 23.64
C ALA A 60 1.20 -4.20 23.87
N PHE A 61 1.78 -3.56 22.86
CA PHE A 61 3.03 -2.81 22.98
C PHE A 61 2.91 -1.66 23.98
N ALA A 62 1.86 -0.84 23.88
CA ALA A 62 1.60 0.25 24.82
C ALA A 62 1.47 -0.26 26.27
N GLY A 63 0.75 -1.37 26.47
CA GLY A 63 0.66 -2.02 27.77
C GLY A 63 2.01 -2.55 28.30
N ALA A 64 2.88 -3.04 27.41
CA ALA A 64 4.22 -3.47 27.78
C ALA A 64 5.11 -2.28 28.21
N VAL A 65 4.99 -1.14 27.53
CA VAL A 65 5.73 0.08 27.85
C VAL A 65 5.39 0.59 29.25
N ILE A 66 4.12 0.52 29.67
CA ILE A 66 3.71 0.92 31.04
C ILE A 66 4.45 0.12 32.12
N GLY A 67 4.73 -1.16 31.86
CA GLY A 67 5.38 -2.05 32.83
C GLY A 67 6.89 -2.21 32.69
N GLY A 68 7.52 -1.62 31.66
CA GLY A 68 8.90 -1.90 31.27
C GLY A 68 9.68 -0.68 30.80
N THR A 69 10.98 -0.86 30.55
CA THR A 69 11.79 0.23 29.98
C THR A 69 11.49 0.38 28.49
N VAL A 70 11.17 1.60 28.05
CA VAL A 70 10.81 1.93 26.65
C VAL A 70 11.82 1.35 25.67
N ALA A 71 13.12 1.56 25.94
CA ALA A 71 14.21 1.08 25.08
C ALA A 71 14.20 -0.44 24.88
N LEU A 72 13.94 -1.21 25.95
CA LEU A 72 13.92 -2.67 25.90
C LEU A 72 12.67 -3.17 25.16
N VAL A 73 11.52 -2.57 25.45
CA VAL A 73 10.25 -2.93 24.82
C VAL A 73 10.30 -2.63 23.32
N GLN A 74 10.91 -1.52 22.92
CA GLN A 74 11.13 -1.14 21.53
C GLN A 74 12.10 -2.09 20.79
N ALA A 75 13.16 -2.56 21.46
CA ALA A 75 14.06 -3.57 20.91
C ALA A 75 13.33 -4.89 20.64
N VAL A 76 12.50 -5.36 21.58
CA VAL A 76 11.66 -6.56 21.37
C VAL A 76 10.63 -6.30 20.27
N PHE A 77 10.00 -5.14 20.24
CA PHE A 77 8.97 -4.80 19.25
C PHE A 77 9.51 -4.77 17.81
N THR A 78 10.79 -4.46 17.63
CA THR A 78 11.47 -4.51 16.32
C THR A 78 11.39 -5.89 15.68
N THR A 79 11.28 -6.96 16.47
CA THR A 79 11.10 -8.32 15.94
C THR A 79 9.83 -8.47 15.09
N ARG A 80 8.89 -7.51 15.11
CA ARG A 80 7.77 -7.42 14.16
C ARG A 80 8.22 -7.48 12.70
N LEU A 81 9.40 -6.94 12.40
CA LEU A 81 10.04 -7.03 11.10
C LEU A 81 10.31 -8.49 10.72
N LEU A 82 10.90 -9.27 11.63
CA LEU A 82 11.14 -10.70 11.40
C LEU A 82 9.84 -11.46 11.20
N PHE A 83 8.84 -11.21 12.03
CA PHE A 83 7.54 -11.88 11.89
C PHE A 83 6.88 -11.55 10.56
N ALA A 84 6.88 -10.28 10.16
CA ALA A 84 6.30 -9.87 8.89
C ALA A 84 7.03 -10.52 7.70
N LEU A 85 8.36 -10.50 7.70
CA LEU A 85 9.17 -11.09 6.62
C LEU A 85 9.05 -12.62 6.58
N ALA A 86 9.14 -13.29 7.73
CA ALA A 86 9.02 -14.73 7.84
C ALA A 86 7.62 -15.21 7.42
N LEU A 87 6.57 -14.50 7.85
CA LEU A 87 5.21 -14.84 7.50
C LEU A 87 4.90 -14.56 6.03
N ALA A 88 5.42 -13.45 5.47
CA ALA A 88 5.31 -13.16 4.04
C ALA A 88 5.96 -14.27 3.19
N SER A 89 7.12 -14.78 3.61
CA SER A 89 7.78 -15.91 2.95
C SER A 89 7.03 -17.23 3.12
N ALA A 90 6.59 -17.56 4.33
CA ALA A 90 5.86 -18.80 4.63
C ALA A 90 4.53 -18.87 3.85
N TRP A 91 3.80 -17.76 3.78
CA TRP A 91 2.55 -17.69 3.02
C TRP A 91 2.79 -17.78 1.51
N GLY A 92 3.90 -17.23 1.02
CA GLY A 92 4.32 -17.36 -0.36
C GLY A 92 4.79 -18.77 -0.74
N ARG A 93 5.01 -19.69 0.21
CA ARG A 93 5.61 -21.03 0.00
C ARG A 93 7.02 -21.00 -0.62
N HIS A 94 7.80 -19.95 -0.37
CA HIS A 94 9.17 -19.84 -0.88
C HIS A 94 10.17 -20.01 0.24
N ARG A 95 11.32 -20.64 -0.05
CA ARG A 95 12.44 -20.67 0.90
C ARG A 95 13.03 -19.27 1.00
N VAL A 96 13.19 -18.77 2.22
CA VAL A 96 13.90 -17.51 2.47
C VAL A 96 15.35 -17.71 2.03
N PRO A 97 15.86 -16.97 1.02
CA PRO A 97 17.27 -17.06 0.66
C PRO A 97 18.10 -16.55 1.85
N LEU A 98 19.26 -17.16 2.07
CA LEU A 98 20.14 -16.81 3.19
C LEU A 98 20.46 -15.30 3.23
N ARG A 99 20.54 -14.67 2.05
CA ARG A 99 20.77 -13.24 1.87
C ARG A 99 19.69 -12.36 2.51
N ASP A 100 18.43 -12.80 2.54
CA ASP A 100 17.33 -12.05 3.18
C ASP A 100 17.35 -12.19 4.68
N CYS A 101 17.67 -13.40 5.16
CA CYS A 101 17.91 -13.61 6.59
C CYS A 101 19.07 -12.72 7.07
N VAL A 102 20.16 -12.65 6.30
CA VAL A 102 21.31 -11.78 6.59
C VAL A 102 20.90 -10.30 6.53
N GLY A 103 20.15 -9.88 5.51
CA GLY A 103 19.67 -8.51 5.39
C GLY A 103 18.76 -8.09 6.55
N ALA A 104 17.78 -8.94 6.90
CA ALA A 104 16.89 -8.71 8.04
C ALA A 104 17.64 -8.70 9.37
N ALA A 105 18.56 -9.66 9.57
CA ALA A 105 19.41 -9.69 10.75
C ALA A 105 20.31 -8.45 10.83
N ALA A 106 20.84 -7.96 9.71
CA ALA A 106 21.65 -6.74 9.66
C ALA A 106 20.85 -5.49 10.04
N VAL A 107 19.60 -5.36 9.57
CA VAL A 107 18.71 -4.24 9.98
C VAL A 107 18.46 -4.28 11.48
N ILE A 108 18.17 -5.46 12.03
CA ILE A 108 17.85 -5.61 13.46
C ILE A 108 19.08 -5.41 14.33
N ALA A 109 20.19 -6.05 13.97
CA ALA A 109 21.45 -5.88 14.69
C ALA A 109 21.92 -4.43 14.62
N GLY A 110 21.76 -3.78 13.46
CA GLY A 110 22.06 -2.37 13.29
C GLY A 110 21.20 -1.48 14.18
N LEU A 111 19.91 -1.77 14.27
CA LEU A 111 19.00 -1.08 15.17
C LEU A 111 19.32 -1.29 16.64
N VAL A 112 19.49 -2.54 17.07
CA VAL A 112 19.83 -2.84 18.46
C VAL A 112 21.17 -2.19 18.81
N GLY A 113 22.16 -2.25 17.92
CA GLY A 113 23.44 -1.59 18.09
C GLY A 113 23.30 -0.07 18.20
N PHE A 114 22.46 0.55 17.36
CA PHE A 114 22.16 1.98 17.45
C PHE A 114 21.46 2.34 18.76
N LEU A 115 20.44 1.59 19.18
CA LEU A 115 19.69 1.81 20.43
C LEU A 115 20.51 1.54 21.70
N VAL A 116 21.53 0.68 21.65
CA VAL A 116 22.43 0.44 22.78
C VAL A 116 23.54 1.51 22.81
N GLY A 117 24.01 1.95 21.64
CA GLY A 117 25.05 2.97 21.50
C GLY A 117 24.54 4.38 21.76
N SER A 118 23.30 4.67 21.36
CA SER A 118 22.55 5.82 21.83
C SER A 118 22.03 5.49 23.22
N ARG A 119 22.44 6.22 24.26
CA ARG A 119 21.73 6.18 25.54
C ARG A 119 20.72 7.33 25.52
N PRO A 120 19.50 7.15 24.97
CA PRO A 120 18.49 8.20 25.02
C PRO A 120 18.11 8.41 26.49
N GLY A 121 18.45 9.59 27.02
CA GLY A 121 17.97 10.05 28.31
C GLY A 121 16.51 10.50 28.19
N PRO A 122 15.71 10.42 29.27
CA PRO A 122 14.39 11.04 29.28
C PRO A 122 14.55 12.54 29.00
N GLY A 123 13.77 13.07 28.07
CA GLY A 123 13.61 14.52 27.92
C GLY A 123 12.88 15.04 29.16
N GLU A 124 13.34 16.16 29.70
CA GLU A 124 12.51 16.93 30.62
C GLU A 124 11.28 17.36 29.81
N GLY A 125 10.07 17.11 30.33
CA GLY A 125 8.80 17.51 29.71
C GLY A 125 8.63 19.04 29.66
N ALA A 126 9.64 19.73 29.15
CA ALA A 126 9.72 21.16 29.03
C ALA A 126 8.70 21.59 27.98
N GLN A 127 7.96 22.64 28.30
CA GLN A 127 7.07 23.32 27.36
C GLN A 127 7.87 23.74 26.13
N VAL A 128 7.82 22.91 25.10
CA VAL A 128 8.54 23.14 23.83
C VAL A 128 7.93 24.39 23.20
N PRO A 129 8.72 25.42 22.85
CA PRO A 129 8.20 26.62 22.21
C PRO A 129 7.42 26.30 20.92
N ASP A 130 6.29 26.97 20.70
CA ASP A 130 5.41 26.74 19.53
C ASP A 130 6.18 26.79 18.20
N LEU A 131 7.18 27.67 18.09
CA LEU A 131 8.00 27.82 16.89
C LEU A 131 8.85 26.57 16.59
N THR A 132 9.37 25.90 17.62
CA THR A 132 10.17 24.67 17.46
C THR A 132 9.28 23.53 16.95
N TRP A 133 8.02 23.46 17.41
CA TRP A 133 7.02 22.53 16.87
C TRP A 133 6.69 22.80 15.41
N VAL A 134 6.49 24.07 15.03
CA VAL A 134 6.23 24.44 13.64
C VAL A 134 7.40 24.06 12.74
N ILE A 135 8.64 24.28 13.19
CA ILE A 135 9.85 23.87 12.45
C ILE A 135 9.97 22.34 12.38
N GLY A 136 9.69 21.62 13.46
CA GLY A 136 9.72 20.16 13.52
C GLY A 136 8.69 19.52 12.58
N VAL A 137 7.43 19.91 12.72
CA VAL A 137 6.34 19.44 11.85
C VAL A 137 6.59 19.86 10.41
N GLY A 138 7.02 21.10 10.16
CA GLY A 138 7.33 21.62 8.83
C GLY A 138 8.46 20.88 8.14
N SER A 139 9.53 20.54 8.88
CA SER A 139 10.67 19.79 8.33
C SER A 139 10.31 18.34 7.99
N VAL A 140 9.56 17.65 8.85
CA VAL A 140 9.05 16.30 8.54
C VAL A 140 8.08 16.34 7.37
N ALA A 141 7.16 17.31 7.34
CA ALA A 141 6.24 17.48 6.22
C ALA A 141 7.00 17.72 4.91
N ALA A 142 8.06 18.56 4.92
CA ALA A 142 8.90 18.77 3.76
C ALA A 142 9.58 17.48 3.30
N VAL A 143 10.18 16.70 4.22
CA VAL A 143 10.81 15.41 3.91
C VAL A 143 9.78 14.44 3.32
N VAL A 144 8.60 14.30 3.93
CA VAL A 144 7.53 13.44 3.43
C VAL A 144 7.10 13.87 2.02
N MET A 145 6.92 15.16 1.77
CA MET A 145 6.56 15.69 0.46
C MET A 145 7.65 15.44 -0.59
N THR A 146 8.92 15.59 -0.23
CA THR A 146 10.06 15.24 -1.09
C THR A 146 10.07 13.75 -1.41
N MET A 147 9.92 12.89 -0.42
CA MET A 147 9.86 11.43 -0.63
C MET A 147 8.68 11.04 -1.53
N VAL A 148 7.50 11.63 -1.33
CA VAL A 148 6.33 11.42 -2.20
C VAL A 148 6.59 11.92 -3.62
N GLY A 149 7.28 13.05 -3.79
CA GLY A 149 7.69 13.56 -5.10
C GLY A 149 8.64 12.60 -5.82
N LEU A 150 9.68 12.13 -5.14
CA LEU A 150 10.65 11.16 -5.67
C LEU A 150 9.99 9.80 -5.96
N ALA A 151 9.04 9.38 -5.13
CA ALA A 151 8.29 8.15 -5.32
C ALA A 151 7.50 8.16 -6.64
N ARG A 152 6.97 9.31 -7.08
CA ARG A 152 6.25 9.44 -8.36
C ARG A 152 7.16 9.29 -9.58
N ALA A 153 8.45 9.59 -9.44
CA ALA A 153 9.44 9.46 -10.51
C ALA A 153 10.19 8.12 -10.48
N SER A 154 9.93 7.27 -9.48
CA SER A 154 10.64 6.01 -9.25
C SER A 154 9.91 4.81 -9.83
N GLY A 155 10.66 3.75 -10.17
CA GLY A 155 10.09 2.42 -10.45
C GLY A 155 9.41 1.79 -9.21
N PRO A 156 8.70 0.65 -9.34
CA PRO A 156 7.85 0.09 -8.29
C PRO A 156 8.54 -0.09 -6.93
N VAL A 157 9.74 -0.68 -6.92
CA VAL A 157 10.54 -0.89 -5.69
C VAL A 157 11.00 0.44 -5.09
N GLY A 158 11.55 1.34 -5.91
CA GLY A 158 12.00 2.66 -5.45
C GLY A 158 10.84 3.48 -4.88
N LYS A 159 9.68 3.43 -5.52
CA LYS A 159 8.44 4.05 -5.05
C LYS A 159 8.04 3.50 -3.68
N ALA A 160 8.00 2.18 -3.51
CA ALA A 160 7.65 1.57 -2.24
C ALA A 160 8.63 1.93 -1.12
N VAL A 161 9.93 1.98 -1.41
CA VAL A 161 10.97 2.44 -0.47
C VAL A 161 10.74 3.90 -0.08
N MET A 162 10.61 4.82 -1.05
CA MET A 162 10.43 6.25 -0.78
C MET A 162 9.15 6.53 0.01
N LEU A 163 8.04 5.90 -0.36
CA LEU A 163 6.80 5.98 0.42
C LEU A 163 6.95 5.39 1.82
N GLY A 164 7.71 4.32 1.96
CA GLY A 164 8.05 3.71 3.25
C GLY A 164 8.88 4.64 4.14
N LEU A 165 9.92 5.28 3.59
CA LEU A 165 10.71 6.29 4.29
C LEU A 165 9.84 7.46 4.76
N GLY A 166 8.96 7.98 3.88
CA GLY A 166 8.01 9.03 4.24
C GLY A 166 7.04 8.62 5.34
N ALA A 167 6.46 7.42 5.24
CA ALA A 167 5.57 6.88 6.27
C ALA A 167 6.27 6.71 7.61
N GLY A 168 7.49 6.15 7.62
CA GLY A 168 8.29 6.01 8.82
C GLY A 168 8.59 7.35 9.47
N GLY A 169 9.05 8.34 8.68
CA GLY A 169 9.31 9.68 9.19
C GLY A 169 8.09 10.34 9.84
N LEU A 170 6.93 10.18 9.22
CA LEU A 170 5.66 10.65 9.76
C LEU A 170 5.25 9.93 11.05
N TYR A 171 5.47 8.61 11.13
CA TYR A 171 5.22 7.85 12.36
C TYR A 171 6.18 8.19 13.50
N GLY A 172 7.44 8.53 13.21
CA GLY A 172 8.37 9.05 14.22
C GLY A 172 7.94 10.42 14.77
N LEU A 173 7.34 11.28 13.92
CA LEU A 173 6.71 12.51 14.39
C LEU A 173 5.45 12.22 15.22
N GLN A 174 4.63 11.27 14.77
CA GLN A 174 3.45 10.84 15.49
C GLN A 174 3.80 10.32 16.89
N SER A 175 4.86 9.52 17.04
CA SER A 175 5.28 9.00 18.35
C SER A 175 5.65 10.11 19.32
N SER A 176 6.31 11.17 18.82
CA SER A 176 6.65 12.35 19.63
C SER A 176 5.40 13.10 20.09
N MET A 177 4.39 13.22 19.21
CA MET A 177 3.12 13.89 19.52
C MET A 177 2.22 13.08 20.46
N ILE A 178 2.36 11.74 20.47
CA ILE A 178 1.64 10.86 21.40
C ILE A 178 1.99 11.16 22.85
N HIS A 179 3.22 11.63 23.16
CA HIS A 179 3.57 12.07 24.52
C HIS A 179 2.70 13.25 24.96
N ILE A 180 2.61 14.31 24.15
CA ILE A 180 1.77 15.48 24.45
C ILE A 180 0.30 15.10 24.57
N ALA A 181 -0.20 14.26 23.65
CA ALA A 181 -1.56 13.75 23.71
C ALA A 181 -1.80 12.91 24.99
N GLY A 182 -0.80 12.15 25.42
CA GLY A 182 -0.81 11.37 26.65
C GLY A 182 -0.94 12.24 27.90
N ASP A 183 -0.18 13.34 27.96
CA ASP A 183 -0.25 14.29 29.09
C ASP A 183 -1.64 14.92 29.20
N VAL A 184 -2.22 15.38 28.08
CA VAL A 184 -3.59 15.90 28.03
C VAL A 184 -4.61 14.86 28.49
N ALA A 185 -4.46 13.60 28.06
CA ALA A 185 -5.35 12.52 28.47
C ALA A 185 -5.21 12.16 29.95
N ALA A 186 -4.00 12.23 30.50
CA ALA A 186 -3.71 11.93 31.90
C ALA A 186 -4.24 13.04 32.84
N GLU A 187 -4.07 14.30 32.46
CA GLU A 187 -4.48 15.45 33.29
C GLU A 187 -5.97 15.77 33.16
N SER A 188 -6.52 15.74 31.94
CA SER A 188 -7.85 16.25 31.63
C SER A 188 -8.83 15.18 31.12
N GLY A 189 -8.39 13.93 31.01
CA GLY A 189 -9.20 12.79 30.59
C GLY A 189 -9.35 12.63 29.08
N ILE A 190 -9.90 11.48 28.67
CA ILE A 190 -10.02 11.05 27.26
C ILE A 190 -10.92 12.00 26.45
N MET A 191 -11.94 12.59 27.08
CA MET A 191 -12.82 13.55 26.39
C MET A 191 -12.08 14.85 26.03
N ALA A 192 -11.18 15.32 26.89
CA ALA A 192 -10.35 16.48 26.60
C ALA A 192 -9.37 16.18 25.45
N LEU A 193 -8.79 14.98 25.42
CA LEU A 193 -7.97 14.53 24.29
C LEU A 193 -8.76 14.54 22.97
N ALA A 194 -10.02 14.09 22.97
CA ALA A 194 -10.86 14.04 21.77
C ALA A 194 -11.18 15.43 21.17
N ILE A 195 -11.13 16.49 21.99
CA ILE A 195 -11.40 17.87 21.56
C ILE A 195 -10.09 18.66 21.38
N SER A 196 -8.96 18.10 21.83
CA SER A 196 -7.65 18.73 21.73
C SER A 196 -7.10 18.73 20.30
N TRP A 197 -6.36 19.79 19.96
CA TRP A 197 -5.65 19.89 18.70
C TRP A 197 -4.61 18.76 18.52
N SER A 198 -3.97 18.30 19.61
CA SER A 198 -2.95 17.24 19.59
C SER A 198 -3.57 15.88 19.23
N GLY A 199 -4.78 15.58 19.73
CA GLY A 199 -5.56 14.42 19.31
C GLY A 199 -5.87 14.42 17.82
N TYR A 200 -6.31 15.55 17.27
CA TYR A 200 -6.56 15.69 15.82
C TYR A 200 -5.27 15.60 15.00
N ALA A 201 -4.16 16.15 15.48
CA ALA A 201 -2.86 16.05 14.81
C ALA A 201 -2.37 14.60 14.73
N VAL A 202 -2.45 13.85 15.85
CA VAL A 202 -2.12 12.41 15.89
C VAL A 202 -3.00 11.62 14.92
N LEU A 203 -4.31 11.88 14.91
CA LEU A 203 -5.23 11.22 13.99
C LEU A 203 -4.93 11.55 12.52
N GLY A 204 -4.65 12.81 12.21
CA GLY A 204 -4.29 13.27 10.86
C GLY A 204 -3.00 12.59 10.36
N MET A 205 -1.96 12.55 11.22
CA MET A 205 -0.71 11.85 10.92
C MET A 205 -0.92 10.35 10.73
N ALA A 206 -1.76 9.72 11.56
CA ALA A 206 -2.09 8.31 11.41
C ALA A 206 -2.79 8.02 10.07
N LEU A 207 -3.75 8.85 9.65
CA LEU A 207 -4.45 8.69 8.38
C LEU A 207 -3.52 8.86 7.17
N VAL A 208 -2.67 9.88 7.18
CA VAL A 208 -1.67 10.10 6.11
C VAL A 208 -0.63 8.98 6.13
N GLY A 209 -0.17 8.55 7.29
CA GLY A 209 0.77 7.44 7.46
C GLY A 209 0.20 6.15 6.89
N ILE A 210 -1.04 5.79 7.23
CA ILE A 210 -1.73 4.63 6.68
C ILE A 210 -1.81 4.76 5.15
N LEU A 211 -2.19 5.93 4.61
CA LEU A 211 -2.23 6.14 3.17
C LEU A 211 -0.87 5.86 2.50
N LEU A 212 0.23 6.33 3.08
CA LEU A 212 1.58 6.11 2.57
C LEU A 212 1.99 4.63 2.66
N VAL A 213 1.74 3.97 3.80
CA VAL A 213 2.03 2.54 3.98
C VAL A 213 1.24 1.69 3.00
N GLN A 214 -0.07 1.91 2.87
CA GLN A 214 -0.89 1.14 1.95
C GLN A 214 -0.46 1.41 0.49
N SER A 215 -0.12 2.66 0.15
CA SER A 215 0.41 2.99 -1.18
C SER A 215 1.79 2.35 -1.45
N ALA A 216 2.61 2.13 -0.41
CA ALA A 216 3.88 1.44 -0.51
C ALA A 216 3.70 -0.07 -0.70
N TYR A 217 2.78 -0.69 0.04
CA TYR A 217 2.42 -2.10 -0.09
C TYR A 217 1.71 -2.44 -1.41
N GLU A 218 0.97 -1.48 -1.96
CA GLU A 218 0.42 -1.57 -3.31
C GLU A 218 1.53 -1.56 -4.38
N ALA A 219 2.58 -0.77 -4.18
CA ALA A 219 3.62 -0.55 -5.18
C ALA A 219 4.65 -1.70 -5.29
N ALA A 220 4.99 -2.35 -4.17
CA ALA A 220 5.97 -3.44 -4.17
C ALA A 220 5.76 -4.39 -2.96
N PRO A 221 6.46 -5.54 -2.92
CA PRO A 221 6.38 -6.47 -1.81
C PRO A 221 6.76 -5.83 -0.46
N LEU A 222 6.22 -6.35 0.65
CA LEU A 222 6.47 -5.85 2.01
C LEU A 222 7.96 -5.85 2.36
N THR A 223 8.72 -6.81 1.84
CA THR A 223 10.18 -6.90 1.92
C THR A 223 10.91 -5.67 1.34
N ALA A 224 10.30 -4.95 0.39
CA ALA A 224 10.87 -3.75 -0.19
C ALA A 224 10.64 -2.48 0.65
N SER A 225 9.45 -2.32 1.24
CA SER A 225 9.06 -1.07 1.93
C SER A 225 9.12 -1.16 3.46
N TYR A 226 8.83 -2.32 4.04
CA TYR A 226 8.70 -2.47 5.50
C TYR A 226 10.00 -2.20 6.26
N PRO A 227 11.17 -2.70 5.82
CA PRO A 227 12.45 -2.34 6.45
C PRO A 227 12.69 -0.82 6.47
N ALA A 228 12.33 -0.12 5.39
CA ALA A 228 12.46 1.33 5.28
C ALA A 228 11.50 2.04 6.25
N ILE A 229 10.23 1.60 6.33
CA ILE A 229 9.24 2.13 7.29
C ILE A 229 9.76 2.02 8.72
N VAL A 230 10.13 0.81 9.16
CA VAL A 230 10.54 0.56 10.54
C VAL A 230 11.81 1.35 10.88
N THR A 231 12.80 1.34 9.99
CA THR A 231 14.08 2.03 10.22
C THR A 231 13.89 3.54 10.34
N THR A 232 13.14 4.16 9.42
CA THR A 232 12.94 5.60 9.44
C THR A 232 12.03 6.04 10.58
N GLU A 233 11.02 5.25 10.94
CA GLU A 233 10.19 5.48 12.14
C GLU A 233 11.05 5.62 13.40
N LEU A 234 12.01 4.71 13.57
CA LEU A 234 12.87 4.67 14.74
C LEU A 234 13.89 5.82 14.73
N LEU A 235 14.55 6.07 13.59
CA LEU A 235 15.51 7.15 13.46
C LEU A 235 14.83 8.52 13.61
N ALA A 236 13.66 8.72 13.00
CA ALA A 236 12.91 9.96 13.11
C ALA A 236 12.40 10.17 14.54
N GLY A 237 11.87 9.13 15.19
CA GLY A 237 11.43 9.21 16.60
C GLY A 237 12.57 9.64 17.53
N ILE A 238 13.77 9.09 17.35
CA ILE A 238 14.95 9.47 18.16
C ILE A 238 15.42 10.88 17.84
N ALA A 239 15.53 11.24 16.55
CA ALA A 239 15.94 12.58 16.15
C ALA A 239 14.96 13.65 16.66
N LEU A 240 13.66 13.40 16.58
CA LEU A 240 12.64 14.33 17.06
C LEU A 240 12.55 14.35 18.59
N GLY A 241 12.77 13.21 19.27
CA GLY A 241 12.93 13.17 20.71
C GLY A 241 14.08 14.05 21.21
N VAL A 242 15.20 14.08 20.49
CA VAL A 242 16.34 14.94 20.81
C VAL A 242 16.09 16.40 20.46
N LEU A 243 15.65 16.67 19.23
CA LEU A 243 15.56 18.02 18.68
C LEU A 243 14.35 18.80 19.20
N LEU A 244 13.21 18.13 19.41
CA LEU A 244 11.94 18.77 19.81
C LEU A 244 11.68 18.63 21.31
N LEU A 245 11.88 17.44 21.87
CA LEU A 245 11.49 17.15 23.26
C LEU A 245 12.65 17.35 24.27
N GLY A 246 13.76 17.97 23.83
CA GLY A 246 14.92 18.23 24.69
C GLY A 246 15.61 16.96 25.20
N GLY A 247 15.35 15.80 24.59
CA GLY A 247 16.00 14.55 24.94
C GLY A 247 17.50 14.64 24.72
N THR A 248 18.29 14.17 25.69
CA THR A 248 19.74 14.09 25.51
C THR A 248 20.10 12.73 24.92
N VAL A 249 20.88 12.72 23.84
CA VAL A 249 21.58 11.52 23.39
C VAL A 249 23.05 11.69 23.70
N SER A 250 23.47 11.04 24.78
CA SER A 250 24.87 10.99 25.16
C SER A 250 25.54 9.86 24.39
N PHE A 251 26.29 10.20 23.34
CA PHE A 251 27.22 9.25 22.73
C PHE A 251 28.54 9.32 23.48
N HIS A 252 28.92 8.25 24.19
CA HIS A 252 30.33 8.03 24.49
C HIS A 252 31.07 7.79 23.15
N PRO A 253 32.36 8.11 22.98
CA PRO A 253 33.10 7.84 21.74
C PRO A 253 32.90 6.43 21.15
N VAL A 254 32.78 5.41 22.02
CA VAL A 254 32.43 4.04 21.63
C VAL A 254 30.98 3.94 21.11
N GLY A 255 30.03 4.61 21.76
CA GLY A 255 28.63 4.67 21.35
C GLY A 255 28.42 5.36 20.00
N LEU A 256 29.25 6.35 19.64
CA LEU A 256 29.21 6.99 18.32
C LEU A 256 29.59 6.00 17.21
N VAL A 257 30.62 5.18 17.45
CA VAL A 257 31.04 4.13 16.52
C VAL A 257 29.95 3.07 16.38
N PHE A 258 29.36 2.60 17.49
CA PHE A 258 28.23 1.67 17.45
C PHE A 258 27.00 2.25 16.74
N GLY A 259 26.72 3.55 16.91
CA GLY A 259 25.65 4.25 16.22
C GLY A 259 25.88 4.30 14.71
N ALA A 260 27.07 4.74 14.28
CA ALA A 260 27.43 4.84 12.87
C ALA A 260 27.46 3.45 12.19
N VAL A 261 28.03 2.44 12.85
CA VAL A 261 28.03 1.05 12.37
C VAL A 261 26.60 0.51 12.31
N GLY A 262 25.76 0.85 13.30
CA GLY A 262 24.36 0.45 13.34
C GLY A 262 23.56 0.99 12.15
N VAL A 263 23.68 2.29 11.87
CA VAL A 263 23.06 2.93 10.70
C VAL A 263 23.60 2.31 9.40
N GLY A 264 24.91 2.07 9.31
CA GLY A 264 25.52 1.39 8.15
C GLY A 264 24.94 -0.01 7.94
N ALA A 265 24.79 -0.80 9.01
CA ALA A 265 24.21 -2.13 8.96
C ALA A 265 22.72 -2.11 8.54
N MET A 266 21.95 -1.11 8.97
CA MET A 266 20.58 -0.90 8.49
C MET A 266 20.55 -0.60 6.99
N VAL A 267 21.37 0.34 6.51
CA VAL A 267 21.42 0.72 5.09
C VAL A 267 21.80 -0.48 4.22
N VAL A 268 22.84 -1.21 4.62
CA VAL A 268 23.27 -2.44 3.92
C VAL A 268 22.18 -3.51 3.97
N GLY A 269 21.55 -3.72 5.13
CA GLY A 269 20.47 -4.68 5.30
C GLY A 269 19.25 -4.36 4.42
N ILE A 270 18.83 -3.10 4.36
CA ILE A 270 17.76 -2.62 3.48
C ILE A 270 18.17 -2.83 2.01
N ALA A 271 19.40 -2.47 1.62
CA ALA A 271 19.87 -2.66 0.26
C ALA A 271 19.93 -4.15 -0.15
N LEU A 272 20.35 -5.03 0.75
CA LEU A 272 20.36 -6.48 0.54
C LEU A 272 18.96 -7.03 0.35
N LEU A 273 17.99 -6.56 1.15
CA LEU A 273 16.59 -6.96 1.05
C LEU A 273 15.97 -6.45 -0.25
N THR A 274 16.10 -5.16 -0.59
CA THR A 274 15.48 -4.58 -1.80
C THR A 274 16.03 -5.13 -3.11
N THR A 275 17.27 -5.63 -3.11
CA THR A 275 17.93 -6.23 -4.28
C THR A 275 17.90 -7.76 -4.27
N SER A 276 17.14 -8.36 -3.36
CA SER A 276 17.06 -9.81 -3.22
C SER A 276 16.24 -10.46 -4.33
N PRO A 277 16.63 -11.66 -4.81
CA PRO A 277 15.79 -12.49 -5.68
C PRO A 277 14.39 -12.74 -5.13
N LEU A 278 14.20 -12.74 -3.80
CA LEU A 278 12.88 -12.89 -3.19
C LEU A 278 12.01 -11.66 -3.44
N VAL A 279 12.58 -10.46 -3.42
CA VAL A 279 11.86 -9.23 -3.78
C VAL A 279 11.53 -9.23 -5.26
N THR A 280 12.47 -9.60 -6.13
CA THR A 280 12.22 -9.70 -7.57
C THR A 280 11.09 -10.70 -7.88
N GLY A 281 11.19 -11.94 -7.40
CA GLY A 281 10.15 -12.95 -7.65
C GLY A 281 8.81 -12.69 -6.94
N GLN A 282 8.79 -11.90 -5.86
CA GLN A 282 7.54 -11.39 -5.29
C GLN A 282 6.98 -10.23 -6.10
N LEU A 283 7.84 -9.34 -6.62
CA LEU A 283 7.45 -8.21 -7.44
C LEU A 283 6.83 -8.69 -8.74
N ASP A 284 7.44 -9.66 -9.44
CA ASP A 284 6.89 -10.23 -10.66
C ASP A 284 5.50 -10.81 -10.43
N ARG A 285 5.29 -11.50 -9.30
CA ARG A 285 3.96 -11.98 -8.90
C ARG A 285 2.98 -10.88 -8.58
N LEU A 286 3.42 -9.80 -7.94
CA LEU A 286 2.55 -8.67 -7.66
C LEU A 286 2.12 -7.98 -8.95
N VAL A 287 3.06 -7.76 -9.87
CA VAL A 287 2.78 -7.22 -11.21
C VAL A 287 1.78 -8.12 -11.92
N HIS A 288 2.01 -9.43 -11.94
CA HIS A 288 1.11 -10.41 -12.53
C HIS A 288 -0.28 -10.40 -11.89
N GLN A 289 -0.37 -10.32 -10.56
CA GLN A 289 -1.64 -10.21 -9.84
C GLN A 289 -2.38 -8.91 -10.14
N GLN A 290 -1.64 -7.79 -10.29
CA GLN A 290 -2.18 -6.50 -10.66
C GLN A 290 -2.67 -6.49 -12.11
N GLU A 291 -1.93 -7.09 -13.04
CA GLU A 291 -2.32 -7.25 -14.44
C GLU A 291 -3.60 -8.10 -14.54
N VAL A 292 -3.67 -9.26 -13.86
CA VAL A 292 -4.88 -10.09 -13.80
C VAL A 292 -6.05 -9.34 -13.15
N GLY A 293 -5.81 -8.63 -12.05
CA GLY A 293 -6.82 -7.84 -11.36
C GLY A 293 -7.38 -6.71 -12.22
N MET A 294 -6.49 -6.01 -12.93
CA MET A 294 -6.83 -4.95 -13.89
C MET A 294 -7.65 -5.52 -15.03
N ILE A 295 -7.25 -6.64 -15.62
CA ILE A 295 -8.00 -7.27 -16.72
C ILE A 295 -9.41 -7.69 -16.26
N ARG A 296 -9.53 -8.33 -15.09
CA ARG A 296 -10.86 -8.66 -14.51
C ARG A 296 -11.70 -7.42 -14.24
N GLN A 297 -11.08 -6.32 -13.81
CA GLN A 297 -11.79 -5.07 -13.58
C GLN A 297 -12.25 -4.45 -14.91
N LEU A 298 -11.40 -4.45 -15.94
CA LEU A 298 -11.74 -4.02 -17.30
C LEU A 298 -12.88 -4.87 -17.87
N GLU A 299 -12.81 -6.18 -17.73
CA GLU A 299 -13.87 -7.14 -18.08
C GLU A 299 -15.18 -6.82 -17.34
N SER A 300 -15.14 -6.61 -16.02
CA SER A 300 -16.35 -6.24 -15.25
C SER A 300 -16.94 -4.88 -15.67
N ARG A 301 -16.09 -3.92 -16.05
CA ARG A 301 -16.52 -2.62 -16.59
C ARG A 301 -17.17 -2.84 -17.96
N LEU A 302 -16.55 -3.67 -18.79
CA LEU A 302 -17.01 -4.05 -20.11
C LEU A 302 -18.38 -4.75 -20.04
N GLU A 303 -18.56 -5.77 -19.18
CA GLU A 303 -19.85 -6.45 -19.00
C GLU A 303 -20.95 -5.53 -18.47
N ARG A 304 -20.59 -4.59 -17.59
CA ARG A 304 -21.55 -3.62 -17.05
C ARG A 304 -22.02 -2.67 -18.13
N GLU A 305 -21.09 -2.21 -18.96
CA GLU A 305 -21.42 -1.33 -20.08
C GLU A 305 -22.21 -2.08 -21.14
N LEU A 306 -21.83 -3.31 -21.48
CA LEU A 306 -22.58 -4.23 -22.35
C LEU A 306 -24.04 -4.40 -21.87
N ARG A 307 -24.24 -4.71 -20.58
CA ARG A 307 -25.58 -4.83 -19.99
C ARG A 307 -26.35 -3.52 -19.95
N ARG A 308 -25.68 -2.37 -19.90
CA ARG A 308 -26.35 -1.05 -19.98
C ARG A 308 -26.81 -0.78 -21.39
N THR A 309 -25.90 -0.94 -22.37
CA THR A 309 -26.19 -0.79 -23.80
C THR A 309 -27.33 -1.70 -24.24
N ASP A 310 -27.33 -2.98 -23.86
CA ASP A 310 -28.41 -3.93 -24.18
C ASP A 310 -29.76 -3.55 -23.56
N ARG A 311 -29.75 -3.02 -22.32
CA ARG A 311 -30.97 -2.51 -21.69
C ARG A 311 -31.50 -1.26 -22.37
N ASP A 312 -30.62 -0.34 -22.74
CA ASP A 312 -31.02 0.89 -23.42
C ASP A 312 -31.54 0.57 -24.84
N LEU A 313 -30.92 -0.37 -25.54
CA LEU A 313 -31.40 -0.94 -26.80
C LEU A 313 -32.80 -1.55 -26.67
N SER A 314 -33.00 -2.43 -25.67
CA SER A 314 -34.28 -3.09 -25.42
C SER A 314 -35.40 -2.10 -25.06
N ARG A 315 -35.07 -1.02 -24.35
CA ARG A 315 -36.02 0.08 -24.04
C ARG A 315 -36.39 0.87 -25.29
N ALA A 316 -35.42 1.14 -26.17
CA ALA A 316 -35.67 1.80 -27.44
C ALA A 316 -36.58 0.93 -28.34
N GLU A 317 -36.31 -0.38 -28.44
CA GLU A 317 -37.15 -1.37 -29.15
C GLU A 317 -38.60 -1.37 -28.63
N ALA A 318 -38.80 -1.46 -27.32
CA ALA A 318 -40.14 -1.47 -26.72
C ALA A 318 -40.91 -0.17 -26.98
N ARG A 319 -40.23 0.98 -27.00
CA ARG A 319 -40.86 2.29 -27.24
C ARG A 319 -41.24 2.50 -28.71
N LEU A 320 -40.39 2.06 -29.64
CA LEU A 320 -40.68 2.08 -31.08
C LEU A 320 -41.93 1.24 -31.42
N GLY A 321 -42.18 0.16 -30.68
CA GLY A 321 -43.39 -0.66 -30.84
C GLY A 321 -44.70 -0.02 -30.31
N THR A 322 -44.63 1.10 -29.57
CA THR A 322 -45.80 1.68 -28.88
C THR A 322 -46.21 3.08 -29.33
N SER A 323 -45.36 3.85 -30.03
CA SER A 323 -45.71 5.20 -30.49
C SER A 323 -44.84 5.71 -31.62
N GLY A 324 -45.45 6.15 -32.72
CA GLY A 324 -44.80 6.87 -33.83
C GLY A 324 -44.41 8.31 -33.50
N ARG A 325 -43.68 8.58 -32.40
CA ARG A 325 -43.18 9.93 -32.08
C ARG A 325 -41.71 9.99 -31.66
N SER A 326 -41.08 11.03 -32.22
CA SER A 326 -39.82 11.69 -31.84
C SER A 326 -38.51 10.97 -32.22
N SER A 327 -38.22 10.97 -33.53
CA SER A 327 -36.92 10.61 -34.14
C SER A 327 -35.72 11.15 -33.34
N TRP A 328 -35.73 12.40 -32.89
CA TRP A 328 -34.64 13.02 -32.12
C TRP A 328 -34.29 12.27 -30.81
N ARG A 329 -35.29 11.77 -30.07
CA ARG A 329 -35.07 11.12 -28.77
C ARG A 329 -34.50 9.72 -28.96
N VAL A 330 -34.90 9.03 -30.02
CA VAL A 330 -34.34 7.75 -30.46
C VAL A 330 -32.90 7.94 -30.96
N GLN A 331 -32.65 8.99 -31.76
CA GLN A 331 -31.30 9.36 -32.22
C GLN A 331 -30.33 9.60 -31.05
N ARG A 332 -30.78 10.32 -30.01
CA ARG A 332 -29.95 10.60 -28.82
C ARG A 332 -29.62 9.35 -28.00
N GLU A 333 -30.52 8.36 -27.99
CA GLU A 333 -30.27 7.06 -27.35
C GLU A 333 -29.30 6.21 -28.20
N LEU A 334 -29.42 6.24 -29.54
CA LEU A 334 -28.47 5.61 -30.48
C LEU A 334 -27.04 6.19 -30.35
N ASP A 335 -26.89 7.51 -30.25
CA ASP A 335 -25.59 8.15 -29.96
C ASP A 335 -25.00 7.69 -28.60
N GLY A 336 -25.88 7.41 -27.62
CA GLY A 336 -25.50 6.87 -26.32
C GLY A 336 -24.92 5.45 -26.44
N ILE A 337 -25.56 4.63 -27.26
CA ILE A 337 -25.15 3.25 -27.59
C ILE A 337 -23.82 3.26 -28.34
N GLU A 338 -23.66 4.11 -29.35
CA GLU A 338 -22.42 4.21 -30.15
C GLU A 338 -21.21 4.64 -29.31
N ARG A 339 -21.38 5.65 -28.44
CA ARG A 339 -20.35 6.04 -27.45
C ARG A 339 -20.03 4.92 -26.46
N GLY A 340 -21.00 4.05 -26.16
CA GLY A 340 -20.79 2.84 -25.37
C GLY A 340 -19.90 1.85 -26.13
N ILE A 341 -20.23 1.58 -27.40
CA ILE A 341 -19.47 0.68 -28.29
C ILE A 341 -18.02 1.16 -28.46
N GLU A 342 -17.78 2.45 -28.67
CA GLU A 342 -16.41 2.98 -28.74
C GLU A 342 -15.60 2.79 -27.45
N ARG A 343 -16.27 2.87 -26.29
CA ARG A 343 -15.62 2.57 -25.00
C ARG A 343 -15.29 1.10 -24.88
N LEU A 344 -16.17 0.19 -25.33
CA LEU A 344 -15.89 -1.24 -25.40
C LEU A 344 -14.65 -1.53 -26.26
N LEU A 345 -14.57 -0.93 -27.45
CA LEU A 345 -13.45 -1.11 -28.38
C LEU A 345 -12.13 -0.49 -27.90
N ARG A 346 -12.18 0.58 -27.11
CA ARG A 346 -10.99 1.14 -26.44
C ARG A 346 -10.47 0.19 -25.35
N LEU A 347 -11.38 -0.29 -24.49
CA LEU A 347 -11.05 -1.24 -23.42
C LEU A 347 -10.44 -2.53 -23.98
N GLN A 348 -11.02 -3.07 -25.07
CA GLN A 348 -10.49 -4.27 -25.74
C GLN A 348 -9.07 -4.03 -26.30
N ARG A 349 -8.81 -2.87 -26.91
CA ARG A 349 -7.46 -2.52 -27.41
C ARG A 349 -6.44 -2.34 -26.29
N ASP A 350 -6.85 -1.81 -25.13
CA ASP A 350 -5.97 -1.68 -23.97
C ASP A 350 -5.55 -3.06 -23.44
N ILE A 351 -6.49 -4.00 -23.34
CA ILE A 351 -6.20 -5.40 -22.94
C ILE A 351 -5.23 -6.05 -23.95
N GLY A 352 -5.49 -5.91 -25.25
CA GLY A 352 -4.63 -6.47 -26.30
C GLY A 352 -3.21 -5.92 -26.28
N ARG A 353 -3.03 -4.62 -25.99
CA ARG A 353 -1.71 -3.99 -25.84
C ARG A 353 -0.94 -4.53 -24.63
N HIS A 354 -1.61 -4.71 -23.49
CA HIS A 354 -0.98 -5.30 -22.30
C HIS A 354 -0.46 -6.71 -22.57
N ARG A 355 -1.27 -7.56 -23.23
CA ARG A 355 -0.88 -8.94 -23.57
C ARG A 355 0.29 -9.01 -24.55
N ALA A 356 0.32 -8.13 -25.57
CA ALA A 356 1.41 -8.11 -26.54
C ALA A 356 2.75 -7.80 -25.85
N GLY A 357 2.75 -6.85 -24.91
CA GLY A 357 3.92 -6.54 -24.10
C GLY A 357 4.36 -7.70 -23.20
N GLU A 358 3.44 -8.46 -22.62
CA GLU A 358 3.77 -9.67 -21.83
C GLU A 358 4.41 -10.78 -22.67
N ARG A 359 3.95 -10.99 -23.91
CA ARG A 359 4.58 -11.95 -24.82
C ARG A 359 5.99 -11.55 -25.21
N GLU A 360 6.21 -10.29 -25.55
CA GLU A 360 7.55 -9.79 -25.89
C GLU A 360 8.52 -9.94 -24.71
N ARG A 361 8.07 -9.71 -23.47
CA ARG A 361 8.89 -9.97 -22.28
C ARG A 361 9.20 -11.46 -22.10
N SER A 362 8.20 -12.32 -22.29
CA SER A 362 8.35 -13.77 -22.09
C SER A 362 9.17 -14.44 -23.20
N GLU A 363 9.09 -13.95 -24.43
CA GLU A 363 9.88 -14.42 -25.57
C GLU A 363 11.33 -13.89 -25.51
N GLY A 364 11.55 -12.74 -24.87
CA GLY A 364 12.87 -12.18 -24.64
C GLY A 364 13.64 -12.80 -23.47
N ASP A 365 12.94 -13.45 -22.53
CA ASP A 365 13.54 -14.07 -21.34
C ASP A 365 13.82 -15.56 -21.58
N ALA A 366 14.99 -15.85 -22.18
CA ALA A 366 15.43 -17.20 -22.54
C ALA A 366 15.71 -18.14 -21.34
N GLY A 367 15.42 -17.71 -20.10
CA GLY A 367 15.71 -18.41 -18.86
C GLY A 367 14.51 -18.94 -18.07
N LEU A 368 13.28 -18.77 -18.56
CA LEU A 368 12.07 -19.21 -17.84
C LEU A 368 12.05 -20.72 -17.62
N GLU A 369 11.75 -21.17 -16.39
CA GLU A 369 11.59 -22.60 -16.11
C GLU A 369 10.39 -23.16 -16.89
N PRO A 370 10.44 -24.44 -17.32
CA PRO A 370 9.34 -25.07 -18.06
C PRO A 370 7.98 -25.01 -17.35
N ALA A 371 7.99 -25.02 -16.01
CA ALA A 371 6.78 -24.91 -15.19
C ALA A 371 6.16 -23.51 -15.24
N GLU A 372 6.99 -22.46 -15.19
CA GLU A 372 6.54 -21.05 -15.28
C GLU A 372 5.99 -20.74 -16.67
N PHE A 373 6.64 -21.27 -17.72
CA PHE A 373 6.15 -21.16 -19.09
C PHE A 373 4.79 -21.87 -19.28
N ALA A 374 4.58 -23.03 -18.66
CA ALA A 374 3.32 -23.75 -18.72
C ALA A 374 2.17 -23.01 -18.01
N GLU A 375 2.45 -22.43 -16.84
CA GLU A 375 1.47 -21.61 -16.09
C GLU A 375 1.10 -20.34 -16.87
N PHE A 376 2.10 -19.65 -17.44
CA PHE A 376 1.88 -18.51 -18.34
C PHE A 376 1.03 -18.89 -19.56
N ALA A 377 1.33 -20.01 -20.22
CA ALA A 377 0.60 -20.49 -21.38
C ALA A 377 -0.84 -20.94 -21.06
N GLU A 378 -1.10 -21.45 -19.85
CA GLU A 378 -2.46 -21.74 -19.41
C GLU A 378 -3.26 -20.46 -19.12
N GLN A 379 -2.61 -19.48 -18.47
CA GLN A 379 -3.23 -18.20 -18.18
C GLN A 379 -3.55 -17.41 -19.46
N ASP A 380 -2.61 -17.33 -20.41
CA ASP A 380 -2.84 -16.69 -21.72
C ASP A 380 -3.99 -17.36 -22.47
N ARG A 381 -4.12 -18.69 -22.39
CA ARG A 381 -5.26 -19.41 -22.98
C ARG A 381 -6.60 -18.99 -22.36
N ARG A 382 -6.70 -18.99 -21.02
CA ARG A 382 -7.95 -18.57 -20.34
C ARG A 382 -8.34 -17.13 -20.66
N LEU A 383 -7.36 -16.24 -20.78
CA LEU A 383 -7.58 -14.85 -21.16
C LEU A 383 -8.10 -14.72 -22.61
N ARG A 384 -7.53 -15.46 -23.56
CA ARG A 384 -8.02 -15.50 -24.95
C ARG A 384 -9.47 -15.98 -25.04
N ASP A 385 -9.84 -16.96 -24.24
CA ASP A 385 -11.21 -17.50 -24.25
C ASP A 385 -12.21 -16.46 -23.75
N HIS A 386 -11.90 -15.71 -22.68
CA HIS A 386 -12.74 -14.60 -22.22
C HIS A 386 -12.82 -13.44 -23.23
N GLU A 387 -11.70 -13.05 -23.86
CA GLU A 387 -11.69 -12.01 -24.91
C GLU A 387 -12.62 -12.37 -26.08
N ARG A 388 -12.59 -13.63 -26.53
CA ARG A 388 -13.44 -14.11 -27.62
C ARG A 388 -14.93 -14.00 -27.30
N VAL A 389 -15.32 -14.45 -26.11
CA VAL A 389 -16.72 -14.38 -25.66
C VAL A 389 -17.22 -12.94 -25.60
N ILE A 390 -16.36 -12.02 -25.14
CA ILE A 390 -16.63 -10.59 -25.07
C ILE A 390 -16.78 -9.98 -26.47
N GLU A 391 -15.85 -10.28 -27.38
CA GLU A 391 -15.83 -9.75 -28.75
C GLU A 391 -17.05 -10.22 -29.56
N GLU A 392 -17.45 -11.48 -29.37
CA GLU A 392 -18.62 -12.05 -30.01
C GLU A 392 -19.91 -11.36 -29.55
N ARG A 393 -20.05 -11.08 -28.25
CA ARG A 393 -21.18 -10.31 -27.71
C ARG A 393 -21.19 -8.86 -28.17
N ALA A 394 -20.03 -8.22 -28.28
CA ALA A 394 -19.93 -6.85 -28.77
C ALA A 394 -20.37 -6.74 -30.25
N ARG A 395 -19.97 -7.71 -31.10
CA ARG A 395 -20.42 -7.80 -32.50
C ARG A 395 -21.93 -7.98 -32.60
N GLN A 396 -22.51 -8.91 -31.83
CA GLN A 396 -23.96 -9.14 -31.83
C GLN A 396 -24.77 -7.88 -31.47
N LEU A 397 -24.25 -7.03 -30.57
CA LEU A 397 -24.91 -5.78 -30.23
C LEU A 397 -24.86 -4.76 -31.35
N ARG A 398 -23.73 -4.66 -32.05
CA ARG A 398 -23.58 -3.75 -33.19
C ARG A 398 -24.56 -4.10 -34.31
N ASP A 399 -24.63 -5.38 -34.66
CA ASP A 399 -25.60 -5.87 -35.66
C ASP A 399 -27.06 -5.62 -35.26
N ARG A 400 -27.38 -5.55 -33.96
CA ARG A 400 -28.73 -5.20 -33.50
C ARG A 400 -28.99 -3.69 -33.55
N ALA A 401 -28.01 -2.87 -33.21
CA ALA A 401 -28.12 -1.41 -33.31
C ALA A 401 -28.34 -0.97 -34.77
N ASP A 402 -27.53 -1.48 -35.70
CA ASP A 402 -27.63 -1.16 -37.14
C ASP A 402 -29.01 -1.54 -37.71
N ARG A 403 -29.59 -2.66 -37.24
CA ARG A 403 -30.94 -3.09 -37.63
C ARG A 403 -32.04 -2.16 -37.13
N LEU A 404 -31.86 -1.50 -35.98
CA LEU A 404 -32.82 -0.54 -35.46
C LEU A 404 -32.73 0.81 -36.15
N GLU A 405 -31.51 1.27 -36.44
CA GLU A 405 -31.30 2.48 -37.22
C GLU A 405 -31.98 2.36 -38.60
N ALA A 406 -31.73 1.26 -39.31
CA ALA A 406 -32.37 0.96 -40.60
C ALA A 406 -33.91 0.84 -40.53
N ARG A 407 -34.48 0.50 -39.37
CA ARG A 407 -35.94 0.52 -39.15
C ARG A 407 -36.47 1.91 -38.90
N THR A 408 -35.72 2.75 -38.20
CA THR A 408 -36.10 4.12 -37.87
C THR A 408 -36.12 5.00 -39.12
N GLU A 409 -35.20 4.77 -40.07
CA GLU A 409 -35.18 5.46 -41.38
C GLU A 409 -36.34 5.06 -42.32
N ARG A 410 -36.98 3.92 -42.08
CA ARG A 410 -38.10 3.40 -42.92
C ARG A 410 -39.48 3.79 -42.42
N VAL A 411 -39.60 4.47 -41.28
CA VAL A 411 -40.88 4.99 -40.79
C VAL A 411 -41.07 6.40 -41.36
N PRO A 412 -42.01 6.60 -42.31
CA PRO A 412 -42.21 7.88 -43.00
C PRO A 412 -42.78 8.99 -42.09
#